data_AF-B8JCD0-F1
#
_entry.id   AF-B8JCD0-F1
#
_cell.length_a   1.000
_cell.length_b   1.000
_cell.length_c   1.000
_cell.angle_alpha   90.00
_cell.angle_beta   90.00
_cell.angle_gamma   90.00
#
_symmetry.space_group_name_H-M   'P 1'
#
loop_
_entity.id
_entity.type
_entity.pdbx_description
1 polymer ?
#
loop_
_entity_poly.entity_id
_entity_poly.type
_entity_poly.pdbx_seq_one_letter_code
_entity_poly.pdbx_strand_id
1 'polypeptide(L)'
;MRKAFVLVVLVSCTSPTAPPPTGPNATITGTVVERVDAAPYSLLRLETEKGQVWVAVPKAEVPKRSKVTVKNGAVLRNFESKQSGRKFEAVVFGVLE
;
A
#
# COMPACT_ATOMS: atom_id res chain seq x y z
N MET A 1 10.82 -8.32 -44.99
CA MET A 1 10.90 -7.17 -44.08
C MET A 1 10.33 -7.58 -42.74
N ARG A 2 11.05 -7.30 -41.66
CA ARG A 2 10.74 -7.68 -40.28
C ARG A 2 9.82 -6.63 -39.67
N LYS A 3 8.71 -7.04 -39.07
CA LYS A 3 8.15 -6.42 -37.87
C LYS A 3 7.17 -7.39 -37.25
N ALA A 4 7.70 -8.13 -36.28
CA ALA A 4 6.96 -9.00 -35.40
C ALA A 4 5.89 -8.18 -34.66
N PHE A 5 4.65 -8.67 -34.73
CA PHE A 5 3.55 -8.23 -33.90
C PHE A 5 3.88 -8.69 -32.47
N VAL A 6 4.28 -7.75 -31.61
CA VAL A 6 4.42 -8.00 -30.18
C VAL A 6 3.01 -8.23 -29.65
N LEU A 7 2.68 -9.50 -29.42
CA LEU A 7 1.55 -9.92 -28.60
C LEU A 7 1.84 -9.43 -27.18
N VAL A 8 1.32 -8.25 -26.84
CA VAL A 8 1.28 -7.74 -25.47
C VAL A 8 0.40 -8.69 -24.68
N VAL A 9 1.04 -9.51 -23.86
CA VAL A 9 0.37 -10.34 -22.87
C VAL A 9 -0.33 -9.38 -21.90
N LEU A 10 -1.66 -9.28 -22.00
CA LEU A 10 -2.49 -8.69 -20.96
C LEU A 10 -2.48 -9.65 -19.76
N VAL A 11 -1.37 -9.67 -19.02
CA VAL A 11 -1.38 -10.17 -17.65
C VAL A 11 -2.11 -9.11 -16.84
N SER A 12 -3.42 -9.26 -16.72
CA SER A 12 -4.17 -8.67 -15.63
C SER A 12 -3.61 -9.26 -14.35
N CYS A 13 -2.56 -8.63 -13.80
CA CYS A 13 -2.00 -8.97 -12.52
C CYS A 13 -3.00 -8.47 -11.47
N THR A 14 -4.09 -9.23 -11.29
CA THR A 14 -4.89 -9.17 -10.07
C THR A 14 -3.96 -9.60 -8.95
N SER A 15 -3.30 -8.63 -8.34
CA SER A 15 -2.48 -8.87 -7.16
C SER A 15 -3.38 -9.51 -6.10
N PRO A 16 -3.01 -10.67 -5.53
CA PRO A 16 -3.71 -11.18 -4.37
C PRO A 16 -3.51 -10.17 -3.23
N THR A 17 -4.51 -9.34 -2.98
CA THR A 17 -4.60 -8.54 -1.76
C THR A 17 -4.80 -9.53 -0.62
N ALA A 18 -3.70 -10.00 -0.04
CA ALA A 18 -3.77 -10.78 1.18
C ALA A 18 -4.44 -9.93 2.27
N PRO A 19 -5.33 -10.53 3.09
CA PRO A 19 -5.98 -9.79 4.16
C PRO A 19 -4.90 -9.19 5.08
N PRO A 20 -4.96 -7.88 5.37
CA PRO A 20 -3.98 -7.23 6.22
C PRO A 20 -3.96 -7.90 7.60
N PRO A 21 -2.79 -7.96 8.27
CA PRO A 21 -2.69 -8.50 9.61
C PRO A 21 -3.69 -7.76 10.52
N THR A 22 -4.65 -8.51 11.04
CA THR A 22 -5.78 -7.96 11.81
C THR A 22 -5.47 -8.14 13.28
N GLY A 23 -4.99 -7.10 13.94
CA GLY A 23 -4.71 -7.11 15.37
C GLY A 23 -4.29 -5.72 15.85
N PRO A 24 -4.94 -5.15 16.88
CA PRO A 24 -4.42 -3.95 17.53
C PRO A 24 -3.02 -4.28 18.08
N ASN A 25 -2.04 -3.41 17.83
CA ASN A 25 -0.64 -3.58 18.23
C ASN A 25 0.21 -4.55 17.36
N ALA A 26 -0.28 -4.95 16.18
CA ALA A 26 0.56 -5.68 15.22
C ALA A 26 1.60 -4.75 14.58
N THR A 27 2.74 -5.27 14.17
CA THR A 27 3.74 -4.49 13.41
C THR A 27 3.78 -4.98 11.97
N ILE A 28 3.80 -4.05 11.02
CA ILE A 28 3.89 -4.31 9.59
C ILE A 28 5.24 -3.80 9.12
N THR A 29 6.12 -4.73 8.71
CA THR A 29 7.39 -4.38 8.09
C THR A 29 7.31 -4.67 6.60
N GLY A 30 7.70 -3.70 5.78
CA GLY A 30 7.69 -3.87 4.33
C GLY A 30 8.43 -2.76 3.59
N THR A 31 8.61 -2.96 2.30
CA THR A 31 9.27 -2.00 1.41
C THR A 31 8.23 -1.09 0.78
N VAL A 32 8.42 0.22 0.83
CA VAL A 32 7.53 1.19 0.18
C VAL A 32 7.63 1.05 -1.33
N VAL A 33 6.57 0.57 -1.98
CA VAL A 33 6.48 0.49 -3.44
C VAL A 33 5.69 1.66 -4.04
N GLU A 34 4.77 2.23 -3.27
CA GLU A 34 3.95 3.37 -3.69
C GLU A 34 3.74 4.33 -2.51
N ARG A 35 3.69 5.62 -2.78
CA ARG A 35 3.35 6.66 -1.80
C ARG A 35 2.36 7.63 -2.42
N VAL A 36 1.34 7.98 -1.65
CA VAL A 36 0.31 8.96 -1.99
C VAL A 36 0.18 9.89 -0.79
N ASP A 37 0.40 11.18 -1.01
CA ASP A 37 0.24 12.17 0.04
C ASP A 37 -1.21 12.69 0.05
N ALA A 38 -1.86 12.60 1.21
CA ALA A 38 -3.22 13.05 1.44
C ALA A 38 -3.31 13.67 2.84
N ALA A 39 -2.97 14.95 2.94
CA ALA A 39 -2.85 15.66 4.23
C ALA A 39 -4.12 15.53 5.09
N PRO A 40 -4.02 15.09 6.35
CA PRO A 40 -2.81 15.08 7.18
C PRO A 40 -1.98 13.78 7.14
N TYR A 41 -2.27 12.85 6.24
CA TYR A 41 -1.65 11.52 6.17
C TYR A 41 -0.83 11.30 4.89
N SER A 42 0.04 10.30 4.95
CA SER A 42 0.68 9.69 3.78
C SER A 42 0.25 8.24 3.70
N LEU A 43 -0.34 7.85 2.57
CA LEU A 43 -0.69 6.47 2.29
C LEU A 43 0.50 5.80 1.62
N LEU A 44 1.03 4.77 2.25
CA LEU A 44 2.15 3.98 1.78
C LEU A 44 1.64 2.60 1.38
N ARG A 45 1.98 2.15 0.18
CA ARG A 45 1.81 0.76 -0.23
C ARG A 45 3.10 0.04 0.12
N LEU A 46 3.02 -0.87 1.08
CA LEU A 46 4.14 -1.69 1.52
C LEU A 46 4.06 -3.04 0.85
N GLU A 47 5.19 -3.49 0.31
CA GLU A 47 5.41 -4.87 -0.07
C GLU A 47 5.97 -5.63 1.13
N THR A 48 5.18 -6.58 1.63
CA THR A 48 5.53 -7.45 2.76
C THR A 48 5.64 -8.89 2.27
N GLU A 49 6.19 -9.77 3.11
CA GLU A 49 6.28 -11.21 2.80
C GLU A 49 4.90 -11.86 2.59
N LYS A 50 3.84 -11.27 3.16
CA LYS A 50 2.46 -11.77 3.03
C LYS A 50 1.71 -11.17 1.83
N GLY A 51 2.34 -10.26 1.10
CA GLY A 51 1.73 -9.51 0.01
C GLY A 51 1.75 -8.00 0.24
N GLN A 52 1.04 -7.27 -0.61
CA GLN A 52 1.02 -5.81 -0.57
C GLN A 52 -0.11 -5.29 0.31
N VAL A 53 0.19 -4.30 1.14
CA VAL A 53 -0.77 -3.67 2.07
C VAL A 53 -0.69 -2.15 1.99
N TRP A 54 -1.85 -1.51 2.01
CA TRP A 54 -1.94 -0.06 2.13
C TRP A 54 -1.95 0.36 3.60
N VAL A 55 -1.14 1.35 3.92
CA VAL A 55 -0.92 1.83 5.28
C VAL A 55 -1.03 3.34 5.30
N ALA A 56 -1.90 3.90 6.13
CA ALA A 56 -2.00 5.33 6.37
C ALA A 56 -1.19 5.67 7.62
N VAL A 57 -0.17 6.52 7.43
CA VAL A 57 0.66 7.06 8.51
C VAL A 57 0.51 8.59 8.57
N PRO A 58 0.78 9.24 9.71
CA PRO A 58 0.93 10.70 9.74
C PRO A 58 1.88 11.16 8.64
N LYS A 59 1.62 12.32 8.04
CA LYS A 59 2.41 12.83 6.91
C LYS A 59 3.91 12.72 7.21
N ALA A 60 4.60 11.91 6.41
CA ALA A 60 6.00 11.59 6.63
C ALA A 60 6.74 11.51 5.30
N GLU A 61 7.98 12.03 5.28
CA GLU A 61 8.83 11.99 4.09
C GLU A 61 9.55 10.65 3.94
N VAL A 62 8.78 9.62 3.55
CA VAL A 62 9.34 8.30 3.25
C VAL A 62 9.65 8.17 1.75
N PRO A 63 10.88 7.82 1.36
CA PRO A 63 11.24 7.54 -0.03
C PRO A 63 10.60 6.23 -0.53
N LYS A 64 10.44 6.13 -1.86
CA LYS A 64 10.15 4.84 -2.49
C LYS A 64 11.36 3.90 -2.32
N ARG A 65 11.10 2.60 -2.23
CA ARG A 65 12.05 1.51 -1.96
C ARG A 65 12.65 1.49 -0.55
N SER A 66 12.23 2.39 0.34
CA SER A 66 12.64 2.33 1.74
C SER A 66 11.91 1.19 2.46
N LYS A 67 12.66 0.40 3.23
CA LYS A 67 12.08 -0.55 4.18
C LYS A 67 11.63 0.22 5.41
N VAL A 68 10.36 0.09 5.78
CA VAL A 68 9.77 0.75 6.94
C VAL A 68 9.03 -0.25 7.82
N THR A 69 8.92 0.12 9.09
CA THR A 69 8.17 -0.60 10.10
C THR A 69 7.04 0.31 10.55
N VAL A 70 5.81 -0.17 10.44
CA VAL A 70 4.61 0.55 10.87
C VAL A 70 3.96 -0.22 12.00
N LYS A 71 3.80 0.45 13.15
CA LYS A 71 2.97 -0.05 14.22
C LYS A 71 1.50 0.13 13.86
N ASN A 72 0.79 -0.97 13.66
CA ASN A 72 -0.63 -1.02 13.30
C ASN A 72 -1.50 -0.70 14.52
N GLY A 73 -2.34 0.32 14.38
CA GLY A 73 -3.38 0.67 15.34
C GLY A 73 -4.76 0.09 14.98
N ALA A 74 -5.16 0.17 13.70
CA ALA A 74 -6.47 -0.29 13.24
C ALA A 74 -6.53 -0.57 11.74
N VAL A 75 -7.41 -1.47 11.29
CA VAL A 75 -7.68 -1.71 9.86
C VAL A 75 -9.00 -1.05 9.47
N LEU A 76 -8.96 -0.13 8.52
CA LEU A 76 -10.12 0.53 7.93
C LEU A 76 -10.47 -0.14 6.61
N ARG A 77 -11.67 -0.71 6.49
CA ARG A 77 -12.17 -1.32 5.24
C ARG A 77 -13.01 -0.32 4.45
N ASN A 78 -13.06 -0.47 3.13
CA ASN A 78 -13.82 0.40 2.21
C ASN A 78 -13.46 1.88 2.38
N PHE A 79 -12.18 2.17 2.55
CA PHE A 79 -11.70 3.53 2.81
C PHE A 79 -11.64 4.34 1.52
N GLU A 80 -12.20 5.53 1.52
CA GLU A 80 -12.09 6.48 0.41
C GLU A 80 -11.31 7.72 0.84
N SER A 81 -10.21 8.00 0.14
CA SER A 81 -9.44 9.22 0.35
C SER A 81 -10.15 10.40 -0.31
N LYS A 82 -10.79 11.25 0.49
CA LYS A 82 -11.50 12.45 0.01
C LYS A 82 -10.63 13.40 -0.83
N GLN A 83 -9.32 13.44 -0.55
CA GLN A 83 -8.39 14.33 -1.25
C GLN A 83 -7.93 13.78 -2.61
N SER A 84 -7.77 12.46 -2.72
CA SER A 84 -7.27 11.85 -3.96
C SER A 84 -8.38 11.19 -4.80
N GLY A 85 -9.59 11.06 -4.26
CA GLY A 85 -10.68 10.31 -4.89
C GLY A 85 -10.43 8.80 -4.99
N ARG A 86 -9.34 8.29 -4.39
CA ARG A 86 -8.98 6.87 -4.44
C ARG A 86 -9.75 6.08 -3.40
N LYS A 87 -10.31 4.95 -3.84
CA LYS A 87 -10.95 3.94 -3.00
C LYS A 87 -9.98 2.80 -2.72
N PHE A 88 -9.95 2.36 -1.48
CA PHE A 88 -9.11 1.29 -0.98
C PHE A 88 -10.01 0.26 -0.31
N GLU A 89 -9.81 -1.01 -0.67
CA GLU A 89 -10.55 -2.11 -0.04
C GLU A 89 -10.24 -2.22 1.45
N ALA A 90 -8.95 -2.05 1.82
CA ALA A 90 -8.51 -1.92 3.19
C ALA A 90 -7.27 -1.02 3.28
N VAL A 91 -7.22 -0.19 4.33
CA VAL A 91 -6.06 0.62 4.72
C VAL A 91 -5.79 0.37 6.18
N VAL A 92 -4.53 0.10 6.49
CA VAL A 92 -4.08 -0.06 7.87
C VAL A 92 -3.67 1.31 8.39
N PHE A 93 -4.32 1.79 9.44
CA PHE A 93 -3.92 2.99 10.14
C PHE A 93 -2.82 2.67 11.15
N GLY A 94 -1.72 3.41 11.10
CA GLY A 94 -0.58 3.18 11.97
C GLY A 94 0.37 4.37 12.04
N VAL A 95 1.48 4.16 12.73
CA VAL A 95 2.58 5.13 12.85
C VAL A 95 3.90 4.46 12.49
N LEU A 96 4.78 5.21 11.82
CA LEU A 96 6.15 4.75 11.57
C LEU A 96 6.87 4.60 12.92
N GLU A 97 7.60 3.50 13.09
CA GLU A 97 8.56 3.35 14.19
C GLU A 97 9.93 3.93 13.85
#